data_AF-A0A940NDJ1-F1
#
_entry.id   AF-A0A940NDJ1-F1
#
_cell.length_a   1.000
_cell.length_b   1.000
_cell.length_c   1.000
_cell.angle_alpha   90.00
_cell.angle_beta   90.00
_cell.angle_gamma   90.00
#
_symmetry.space_group_name_H-M   'P 1'
#
loop_
_entity.id
_entity.type
_entity.pdbx_description
1 polymer ?
#
loop_
_entity_poly.entity_id
_entity_poly.type
_entity_poly.pdbx_seq_one_letter_code
_entity_poly.pdbx_strand_id
1 'polypeptide(L)' 'MTRAGVIGITAAAHALRHTAATRMVCRGTSFKDVADVLGHSSLATTAIYAKLDVATLVQVALPWPGARS' A
#
# COMPACT_ATOMS: atom_id res chain seq x y z
N MET A 1 -22.70 -18.44 -10.53
CA MET A 1 -21.29 -18.13 -10.80
C MET A 1 -20.59 -17.85 -9.47
N THR A 2 -19.97 -18.86 -8.86
CA THR A 2 -19.21 -18.69 -7.60
C THR A 2 -17.85 -19.35 -7.79
N ARG A 3 -16.88 -18.63 -8.35
CA ARG A 3 -15.49 -19.07 -8.45
C ARG A 3 -14.69 -18.28 -7.42
N ALA A 4 -13.94 -18.98 -6.56
CA ALA A 4 -13.08 -18.48 -5.47
C ALA A 4 -13.73 -18.06 -4.12
N GLY A 5 -15.03 -18.26 -3.90
CA GLY A 5 -15.64 -18.11 -2.55
C GLY A 5 -15.64 -16.69 -1.98
N VAL A 6 -15.46 -15.66 -2.80
CA VAL A 6 -15.45 -14.26 -2.35
C VAL A 6 -16.88 -13.72 -2.27
N ILE A 7 -17.33 -13.36 -1.06
CA ILE A 7 -18.70 -12.91 -0.78
C ILE A 7 -18.79 -11.39 -1.02
N GLY A 8 -19.63 -10.97 -1.98
CA GLY A 8 -19.96 -9.58 -2.28
C GLY A 8 -19.00 -8.89 -3.26
N ILE A 9 -19.52 -8.31 -4.35
CA ILE A 9 -18.72 -7.68 -5.42
C ILE A 9 -17.91 -6.48 -4.90
N THR A 10 -18.49 -5.69 -4.00
CA THR A 10 -17.84 -4.50 -3.43
C THR A 10 -16.67 -4.86 -2.52
N ALA A 11 -16.86 -5.87 -1.65
CA ALA A 11 -15.81 -6.40 -0.80
C ALA A 11 -14.71 -7.09 -1.64
N ALA A 12 -15.10 -7.83 -2.68
CA ALA A 12 -14.18 -8.48 -3.61
C ALA A 12 -13.30 -7.46 -4.35
N ALA A 13 -13.89 -6.40 -4.91
CA ALA A 13 -13.16 -5.37 -5.65
C ALA A 13 -12.25 -4.56 -4.73
N HIS A 14 -12.67 -4.26 -3.51
CA HIS A 14 -11.83 -3.58 -2.52
C HIS A 14 -10.64 -4.47 -2.12
N ALA A 15 -10.88 -5.74 -1.82
CA ALA A 15 -9.83 -6.71 -1.48
C ALA A 15 -8.83 -6.89 -2.62
N LEU A 16 -9.29 -6.93 -3.87
CA LEU A 16 -8.41 -7.01 -5.04
C LEU A 16 -7.52 -5.78 -5.17
N ARG A 17 -8.10 -4.56 -5.07
CA ARG A 17 -7.31 -3.32 -5.08
C ARG A 17 -6.27 -3.31 -3.98
N HIS A 18 -6.65 -3.72 -2.77
CA HIS A 18 -5.75 -3.76 -1.63
C HIS A 18 -4.60 -4.75 -1.84
N THR A 19 -4.92 -5.93 -2.38
CA THR A 19 -3.93 -6.96 -2.69
C THR A 19 -2.97 -6.50 -3.79
N ALA A 20 -3.48 -5.89 -4.86
CA ALA A 20 -2.65 -5.40 -5.96
C ALA A 20 -1.68 -4.32 -5.48
N ALA A 21 -2.18 -3.30 -4.79
CA ALA A 21 -1.37 -2.22 -4.23
C ALA A 21 -0.29 -2.73 -3.27
N THR A 22 -0.66 -3.64 -2.36
CA THR A 22 0.27 -4.27 -1.41
C THR A 22 1.43 -4.94 -2.15
N ARG A 23 1.13 -5.74 -3.19
CA ARG A 23 2.18 -6.44 -3.95
C ARG A 23 3.09 -5.49 -4.74
N MET A 24 2.55 -4.39 -5.26
CA MET A 24 3.35 -3.39 -5.99
C MET A 24 4.30 -2.67 -5.04
N VAL A 25 3.81 -2.20 -3.89
CA VAL A 25 4.63 -1.50 -2.89
C VAL A 25 5.71 -2.41 -2.31
N CYS A 26 5.37 -3.67 -1.97
CA CYS A 26 6.37 -4.63 -1.51
C CYS A 26 7.45 -4.96 -2.55
N ARG A 27 7.22 -4.69 -3.85
CA ARG A 27 8.21 -4.83 -4.91
C ARG A 27 9.01 -3.54 -5.16
N GLY A 28 8.81 -2.49 -4.36
CA GLY A 28 9.49 -1.21 -4.50
C GLY A 28 8.93 -0.33 -5.61
N THR A 29 7.68 -0.57 -6.05
CA THR A 29 7.02 0.31 -7.03
C THR A 29 6.72 1.67 -6.39
N SER A 30 6.95 2.77 -7.12
CA SER A 30 6.72 4.11 -6.58
C SER A 30 5.24 4.36 -6.25
N PHE A 31 4.97 5.18 -5.23
CA PHE A 31 3.60 5.54 -4.84
C PHE A 31 2.80 6.20 -5.96
N LYS A 32 3.48 6.89 -6.89
CA LYS A 32 2.86 7.51 -8.06
C LYS A 32 2.40 6.45 -9.05
N ASP A 33 3.25 5.50 -9.41
CA ASP A 33 2.89 4.43 -10.34
C ASP A 33 1.79 3.54 -9.76
N VAL A 34 1.81 3.28 -8.45
CA VAL A 34 0.72 2.57 -7.76
C VAL A 34 -0.58 3.36 -7.84
N ALA A 35 -0.56 4.68 -7.63
CA ALA A 35 -1.74 5.53 -7.76
C ALA A 35 -2.31 5.52 -9.19
N ASP A 36 -1.43 5.62 -10.18
CA ASP A 36 -1.81 5.64 -11.60
C ASP A 36 -2.45 4.31 -12.02
N VAL A 37 -1.86 3.17 -11.63
CA VAL A 37 -2.42 1.83 -11.92
C VAL A 37 -3.77 1.61 -11.23
N LEU A 38 -3.98 2.15 -10.03
CA LEU A 38 -5.24 2.01 -9.30
C LEU A 38 -6.28 3.09 -9.69
N GLY A 39 -5.89 4.09 -10.49
CA GLY A 39 -6.75 5.21 -10.88
C GLY A 39 -7.07 6.16 -9.73
N HIS A 40 -6.17 6.32 -8.77
CA HIS A 40 -6.35 7.27 -7.67
C HIS A 40 -6.07 8.71 -8.13
N SER A 41 -7.05 9.59 -8.01
CA SER A 41 -6.87 11.02 -8.27
C SER A 41 -6.00 11.73 -7.22
N SER A 42 -5.76 11.09 -6.07
CA SER A 42 -4.97 11.65 -4.97
C SER A 42 -3.96 10.65 -4.44
N LEU A 43 -2.72 11.11 -4.30
CA LEU A 43 -1.63 10.33 -3.71
C LEU A 43 -1.89 10.03 -2.22
N ALA A 44 -2.70 10.86 -1.55
CA ALA A 44 -3.11 10.64 -0.16
C ALA A 44 -3.89 9.34 0.01
N THR A 45 -4.68 8.94 -0.99
CA THR A 45 -5.41 7.65 -0.99
C THR A 45 -4.45 6.47 -1.09
N THR A 46 -3.33 6.63 -1.79
CA THR A 46 -2.28 5.60 -1.90
C THR A 46 -1.34 5.59 -0.69
N ALA A 47 -1.24 6.69 0.05
CA ALA A 47 -0.37 6.82 1.22
C ALA A 47 -0.68 5.80 2.33
N ILE A 48 -1.89 5.21 2.36
CA ILE A 48 -2.23 4.13 3.30
C ILE A 48 -1.32 2.90 3.17
N TYR A 49 -0.65 2.73 2.02
CA TYR A 49 0.30 1.64 1.77
C TYR A 49 1.75 1.99 2.17
N ALA A 50 2.04 3.23 2.57
CA ALA A 50 3.38 3.68 2.98
C ALA A 50 4.01 2.80 4.07
N LYS A 51 3.18 2.31 5.00
CA LYS A 51 3.58 1.37 6.05
C LYS A 51 4.28 0.10 5.57
N LEU A 52 4.10 -0.27 4.30
CA LEU A 52 4.70 -1.47 3.70
C LEU A 52 6.11 -1.21 3.15
N ASP A 53 6.44 0.03 2.85
CA ASP A 53 7.74 0.41 2.31
C ASP A 53 8.72 0.73 3.45
N VAL A 54 9.00 -0.30 4.25
CA VAL A 54 9.91 -0.20 5.41
C VAL A 54 11.31 0.25 4.98
N ALA A 55 11.76 -0.17 3.79
CA ALA A 55 13.07 0.19 3.26
C ALA A 55 13.23 1.71 3.12
N THR A 56 12.24 2.38 2.52
CA THR A 56 12.24 3.84 2.41
C THR A 56 11.98 4.52 3.76
N LEU A 57 11.11 3.96 4.61
CA LEU A 57 10.83 4.51 5.94
C LEU A 57 12.07 4.56 6.84
N VAL A 58 12.96 3.57 6.75
CA VAL A 58 14.23 3.56 7.49
C VAL A 58 15.13 4.74 7.10
N GLN A 59 15.12 5.16 5.83
CA GLN A 59 15.94 6.28 5.36
C GLN A 59 15.53 7.63 5.95
N VAL A 60 14.25 7.76 6.32
CA VAL A 60 13.67 8.99 6.88
C VAL A 60 13.42 8.90 8.39
N ALA A 61 13.77 7.76 9.00
CA ALA A 61 13.56 7.54 10.43
C ALA A 61 14.48 8.47 11.24
N LEU A 62 13.88 9.25 12.14
CA LEU A 62 14.64 10.06 13.09
C LEU A 62 15.28 9.16 14.16
N PRO A 63 16.44 9.57 14.72
CA PRO A 63 17.04 8.87 15.85
C PRO A 63 16.03 8.72 16.99
N TRP A 64 16.03 7.56 17.63
CA TRP A 64 15.20 7.34 18.82
C TRP A 64 15.60 8.34 19.92
N PRO A 65 14.65 9.14 20.47
CA PRO A 65 14.97 10.19 21.44
C PRO A 65 15.67 9.66 22.70
N GLY A 66 15.42 8.41 23.08
CA GLY A 66 16.02 7.77 24.25
C GLY A 66 17.30 6.97 23.99
N ALA A 67 17.91 7.05 22.80
CA ALA A 67 19.11 6.27 22.47
C ALA A 67 20.41 6.83 23.09
N ARG A 68 20.35 7.97 23.77
CA ARG A 68 21.50 8.70 24.33
C ARG A 68 21.56 8.65 25.88
N SER A 69 20.88 7.68 26.50
CA SER A 69 20.84 7.50 27.96
C SER A 69 21.69 6.32 28.40
#